data_AF-A0A2E5DRS7-F1
#
_entry.id   AF-A0A2E5DRS7-F1
#
_cell.length_a   1.000
_cell.length_b   1.000
_cell.length_c   1.000
_cell.angle_alpha   90.00
_cell.angle_beta   90.00
_cell.angle_gamma   90.00
#
_symmetry.space_group_name_H-M   'P 1'
#
loop_
_entity.id
_entity.type
_entity.pdbx_description
1 polymer ?
#
loop_
_entity_poly.entity_id
_entity_poly.type
_entity_poly.pdbx_seq_one_letter_code
_entity_poly.pdbx_strand_id
1 'polypeptide(L)'
;MYNKNFYLCKGYNVQKNEKKPLIFYHIPKCAGTTFSVLFSYLFSRSLRIPGSPFGERKTNIAFEYFLKNKKKIFDYNPNFIYGHFPYEISKYFSKYLSVTIIREPVERCISHFKFLISRNIIKKNSFFENDYLKYCFENNIITPNVMTRQFSSKSFIKDNINENMFLKARNVLLKEIDLIYDIKNSSDLYNLLISLYDLPNLFFQEQQKTKNMQLNFDDEKIEIIKKYNEYDIKLYEYLITNKAPNNIDKQLSRDVKKYFYSSPDLLINKKKQCLLDESDFVEVNERLKNQNFIIKEF
;
A
#
# COMPACT_ATOMS: atom_id res chain seq x y z
N MET A 1 -1.35 -11.59 20.78
CA MET A 1 -2.51 -10.70 21.02
C MET A 1 -3.08 -10.30 19.67
N TYR A 2 -4.37 -10.56 19.44
CA TYR A 2 -5.06 -10.17 18.20
C TYR A 2 -5.12 -8.65 18.07
N ASN A 3 -5.04 -8.13 16.85
CA ASN A 3 -5.40 -6.73 16.63
C ASN A 3 -6.88 -6.59 17.03
N LYS A 4 -7.20 -5.69 17.95
CA LYS A 4 -8.58 -5.46 18.38
C LYS A 4 -9.28 -4.36 17.60
N ASN A 5 -8.59 -3.70 16.68
CA ASN A 5 -9.18 -2.63 15.88
C ASN A 5 -9.81 -3.20 14.61
N PHE A 6 -11.06 -2.84 14.38
CA PHE A 6 -11.76 -2.89 13.09
C PHE A 6 -11.95 -1.47 12.57
N TYR A 7 -12.01 -1.36 11.26
CA TYR A 7 -12.15 -0.13 10.49
C TYR A 7 -13.41 -0.27 9.64
N LEU A 8 -14.26 0.75 9.68
CA LEU A 8 -15.50 0.82 8.93
C LEU A 8 -15.43 2.03 7.98
N CYS A 9 -15.49 1.76 6.68
CA CYS A 9 -15.53 2.76 5.61
C CYS A 9 -16.86 2.65 4.88
N LYS A 10 -17.68 3.70 4.94
CA LYS A 10 -19.04 3.72 4.36
C LYS A 10 -19.15 4.45 3.04
N GLY A 11 -18.09 5.13 2.58
CA GLY A 11 -18.12 5.93 1.37
C GLY A 11 -19.11 7.08 1.45
N TYR A 12 -19.40 7.69 0.31
CA TYR A 12 -20.32 8.82 0.15
C TYR A 12 -20.87 8.82 -1.28
N ASN A 13 -21.89 9.64 -1.53
CA ASN A 13 -22.42 9.78 -2.89
C ASN A 13 -21.42 10.53 -3.78
N VAL A 14 -21.28 10.09 -5.03
CA VAL A 14 -20.46 10.75 -6.06
C VAL A 14 -21.31 11.05 -7.29
N GLN A 15 -20.98 12.12 -8.01
CA GLN A 15 -21.75 12.55 -9.19
C GLN A 15 -21.68 11.53 -10.35
N LYS A 16 -20.59 10.77 -10.45
CA LYS A 16 -20.37 9.82 -11.54
C LYS A 16 -19.47 8.68 -11.09
N ASN A 17 -19.84 7.46 -11.47
CA ASN A 17 -19.04 6.27 -11.24
C ASN A 17 -17.83 6.23 -12.19
N GLU A 18 -16.69 5.79 -11.67
CA GLU A 18 -15.49 5.51 -12.43
C GLU A 18 -15.65 4.22 -13.24
N LYS A 19 -15.21 4.27 -14.50
CA LYS A 19 -15.27 3.13 -15.44
C LYS A 19 -13.88 2.65 -15.86
N LYS A 20 -12.84 3.42 -15.57
CA LYS A 20 -11.45 3.03 -15.87
C LYS A 20 -11.04 1.85 -14.99
N PRO A 21 -10.19 0.93 -15.48
CA PRO A 21 -9.48 -0.02 -14.63
C PRO A 21 -8.65 0.70 -13.56
N LEU A 22 -8.51 0.08 -12.39
CA LEU A 22 -7.68 0.58 -11.30
C LEU A 22 -6.27 0.00 -11.42
N ILE A 23 -5.24 0.85 -11.28
CA ILE A 23 -3.86 0.39 -11.08
C ILE A 23 -3.33 0.92 -9.75
N PHE A 24 -2.87 0.01 -8.89
CA PHE A 24 -2.28 0.34 -7.60
C PHE A 24 -0.79 0.06 -7.60
N TYR A 25 0.00 1.13 -7.59
CA TYR A 25 1.45 1.08 -7.42
C TYR A 25 1.76 0.85 -5.95
N HIS A 26 1.85 -0.42 -5.54
CA HIS A 26 2.08 -0.77 -4.14
C HIS A 26 3.53 -0.47 -3.76
N ILE A 27 3.75 0.64 -3.04
CA ILE A 27 5.03 0.92 -2.39
C ILE A 27 5.21 -0.01 -1.17
N PRO A 28 6.28 -0.81 -1.10
CA PRO A 28 6.54 -1.66 0.05
C PRO A 28 6.44 -0.91 1.39
N LYS A 29 5.63 -1.46 2.30
CA LYS A 29 5.42 -0.98 3.68
C LYS A 29 4.57 0.28 3.85
N CYS A 30 3.76 0.63 2.84
CA CYS A 30 2.77 1.71 2.89
C CYS A 30 1.33 1.18 2.94
N ALA A 31 1.02 0.25 3.86
CA ALA A 31 -0.30 -0.41 4.01
C ALA A 31 -0.87 -1.13 2.78
N GLY A 32 -0.11 -1.27 1.68
CA GLY A 32 -0.67 -1.79 0.44
C GLY A 32 -1.08 -3.27 0.45
N THR A 33 -0.66 -4.08 1.43
CA THR A 33 -1.23 -5.44 1.61
C THR A 33 -2.70 -5.37 2.00
N THR A 34 -3.08 -4.48 2.91
CA THR A 34 -4.48 -4.27 3.30
C THR A 34 -5.28 -3.82 2.09
N PHE A 35 -4.84 -2.76 1.40
CA PHE A 35 -5.46 -2.29 0.16
C PHE A 35 -5.63 -3.43 -0.86
N SER A 36 -4.56 -4.16 -1.15
CA SER A 36 -4.56 -5.22 -2.14
C SER A 36 -5.57 -6.31 -1.80
N VAL A 37 -5.65 -6.74 -0.54
CA VAL A 37 -6.62 -7.77 -0.11
C VAL A 37 -8.04 -7.25 -0.24
N LEU A 38 -8.33 -6.02 0.19
CA LEU A 38 -9.68 -5.48 0.10
C LEU A 38 -10.15 -5.38 -1.34
N PHE A 39 -9.38 -4.71 -2.20
CA PHE A 39 -9.82 -4.43 -3.56
C PHE A 39 -9.68 -5.65 -4.50
N SER A 40 -8.77 -6.60 -4.25
CA SER A 40 -8.67 -7.80 -5.12
C SER A 40 -9.89 -8.72 -5.02
N TYR A 41 -10.61 -8.71 -3.89
CA TYR A 41 -11.87 -9.45 -3.72
C TYR A 41 -13.09 -8.70 -4.23
N LEU A 42 -13.01 -7.37 -4.33
CA LEU A 42 -14.12 -6.52 -4.78
C LEU A 42 -14.14 -6.34 -6.30
N PHE A 43 -12.97 -6.37 -6.94
CA PHE A 43 -12.85 -6.32 -8.39
C PHE A 43 -12.87 -7.73 -8.99
N SER A 44 -13.76 -7.95 -9.95
CA SER A 44 -13.99 -9.26 -10.58
C SER A 44 -12.82 -9.82 -11.38
N ARG A 45 -11.90 -8.97 -11.86
CA ARG A 45 -10.72 -9.35 -12.65
C ARG A 45 -9.48 -8.69 -12.09
N SER A 46 -9.15 -9.04 -10.85
CA SER A 46 -7.96 -8.56 -10.18
C SER A 46 -6.71 -9.35 -10.58
N LEU A 47 -5.60 -8.65 -10.82
CA LEU A 47 -4.32 -9.24 -11.18
C LEU A 47 -3.19 -8.64 -10.34
N ARG A 48 -2.52 -9.52 -9.60
CA ARG A 48 -1.24 -9.19 -8.98
C ARG A 48 -0.11 -9.43 -9.96
N ILE A 49 0.73 -8.43 -10.19
CA ILE A 49 2.04 -8.65 -10.81
C ILE A 49 3.01 -9.10 -9.71
N PRO A 50 3.50 -10.36 -9.74
CA PRO A 50 4.41 -10.87 -8.73
C PRO A 50 5.83 -10.34 -8.96
N GLY A 51 6.64 -10.39 -7.90
CA GLY A 51 8.04 -9.99 -7.94
C GLY A 51 8.35 -8.81 -7.03
N SER A 52 9.63 -8.49 -6.93
CA SER A 52 10.13 -7.30 -6.27
C SER A 52 10.16 -6.11 -7.22
N PRO A 53 10.14 -4.87 -6.71
CA PRO A 53 10.24 -3.70 -7.57
C PRO A 53 11.63 -3.56 -8.20
N PHE A 54 12.70 -4.00 -7.53
CA PHE A 54 14.08 -3.68 -7.93
C PHE A 54 15.06 -4.87 -7.89
N GLY A 55 14.58 -6.09 -7.64
CA GLY A 55 15.43 -7.29 -7.61
C GLY A 55 16.18 -7.49 -6.29
N GLU A 56 15.71 -6.87 -5.19
CA GLU A 56 16.33 -7.04 -3.88
C GLU A 56 16.37 -8.53 -3.49
N ARG A 57 17.43 -8.93 -2.77
CA ARG A 57 17.66 -10.31 -2.34
C ARG A 57 17.63 -11.34 -3.50
N LYS A 58 18.06 -10.94 -4.70
CA LYS A 58 18.10 -11.80 -5.91
C LYS A 58 16.72 -12.36 -6.29
N THR A 59 15.67 -11.60 -6.02
CA THR A 59 14.29 -12.00 -6.37
C THR A 59 13.93 -11.56 -7.79
N ASN A 60 12.98 -12.26 -8.42
CA ASN A 60 12.46 -11.88 -9.73
C ASN A 60 11.87 -10.48 -9.71
N ILE A 61 12.20 -9.67 -10.71
CA ILE A 61 11.73 -8.30 -10.83
C ILE A 61 10.33 -8.29 -11.43
N ALA A 62 9.41 -7.56 -10.80
CA ALA A 62 8.01 -7.48 -11.23
C ALA A 62 7.87 -6.95 -12.67
N PHE A 63 8.73 -6.00 -13.05
CA PHE A 63 8.76 -5.46 -14.40
C PHE A 63 9.20 -6.50 -15.45
N GLU A 64 10.18 -7.36 -15.14
CA GLU A 64 10.60 -8.43 -16.04
C GLU A 64 9.52 -9.50 -16.18
N TYR A 65 8.87 -9.86 -15.06
CA TYR A 65 7.71 -10.74 -15.10
C TYR A 65 6.61 -10.17 -15.99
N PHE A 66 6.31 -8.88 -15.84
CA PHE A 66 5.32 -8.19 -16.66
C PHE A 66 5.67 -8.28 -18.15
N LEU A 67 6.91 -7.96 -18.54
CA LEU A 67 7.33 -8.04 -19.94
C LEU A 67 7.19 -9.45 -20.51
N LYS A 68 7.64 -10.47 -19.75
CA LYS A 68 7.57 -11.88 -20.17
C LYS A 68 6.12 -12.37 -20.36
N ASN A 69 5.19 -11.83 -19.58
CA ASN A 69 3.79 -12.26 -19.58
C ASN A 69 2.84 -11.24 -20.20
N LYS A 70 3.38 -10.20 -20.87
CA LYS A 70 2.64 -9.04 -21.34
C LYS A 70 1.37 -9.42 -22.10
N LYS A 71 1.48 -10.30 -23.11
CA LYS A 71 0.35 -10.77 -23.91
C LYS A 71 -0.76 -11.38 -23.04
N LYS A 72 -0.41 -12.35 -22.19
CA LYS A 72 -1.38 -13.01 -21.29
C LYS A 72 -2.08 -12.03 -20.34
N ILE A 73 -1.35 -11.01 -19.87
CA ILE A 73 -1.89 -9.97 -18.99
C ILE A 73 -2.92 -9.11 -19.73
N PHE A 74 -2.63 -8.72 -20.98
CA PHE A 74 -3.59 -7.99 -21.80
C PHE A 74 -4.79 -8.84 -22.20
N ASP A 75 -4.58 -10.11 -22.55
CA ASP A 75 -5.65 -11.04 -22.89
C ASP A 75 -6.59 -11.28 -21.69
N TYR A 76 -6.05 -11.29 -20.46
CA TYR A 76 -6.85 -11.37 -19.23
C TYR A 76 -7.73 -10.13 -18.99
N ASN A 77 -7.31 -8.97 -19.50
CA ASN A 77 -8.00 -7.68 -19.39
C ASN A 77 -8.44 -7.36 -17.94
N PRO A 78 -7.48 -7.18 -17.01
CA PRO A 78 -7.78 -6.93 -15.60
C PRO A 78 -8.43 -5.56 -15.39
N ASN A 79 -9.44 -5.51 -14.52
CA ASN A 79 -10.03 -4.25 -14.06
C ASN A 79 -9.37 -3.72 -12.79
N PHE A 80 -8.51 -4.51 -12.15
CA PHE A 80 -7.64 -4.07 -11.07
C PHE A 80 -6.25 -4.71 -11.17
N ILE A 81 -5.21 -3.90 -11.30
CA ILE A 81 -3.82 -4.33 -11.36
C ILE A 81 -3.09 -3.81 -10.13
N TYR A 82 -2.31 -4.66 -9.47
CA TYR A 82 -1.54 -4.22 -8.31
C TYR A 82 -0.24 -5.01 -8.13
N GLY A 83 0.73 -4.40 -7.46
CA GLY A 83 2.01 -5.03 -7.21
C GLY A 83 3.12 -4.04 -6.93
N HIS A 84 4.29 -4.57 -6.59
CA HIS A 84 5.50 -3.78 -6.40
C HIS A 84 6.22 -3.62 -7.73
N PHE A 85 5.60 -2.90 -8.67
CA PHE A 85 6.19 -2.63 -9.98
C PHE A 85 6.56 -1.16 -10.13
N PRO A 86 7.59 -0.85 -10.93
CA PRO A 86 7.93 0.53 -11.26
C PRO A 86 6.80 1.16 -12.06
N TYR A 87 6.72 2.49 -11.99
CA TYR A 87 5.75 3.30 -12.71
C TYR A 87 5.71 2.95 -14.19
N GLU A 88 6.86 2.64 -14.81
CA GLU A 88 7.03 2.34 -16.23
C GLU A 88 6.01 1.36 -16.84
N ILE A 89 5.39 0.46 -16.06
CA ILE A 89 4.32 -0.38 -16.61
C ILE A 89 3.11 0.44 -17.10
N SER A 90 2.92 1.64 -16.56
CA SER A 90 1.96 2.68 -16.95
C SER A 90 1.87 2.85 -18.46
N LYS A 91 3.02 2.84 -19.14
CA LYS A 91 3.15 3.11 -20.58
C LYS A 91 2.48 2.05 -21.45
N TYR A 92 2.13 0.91 -20.88
CA TYR A 92 1.50 -0.19 -21.62
C TYR A 92 -0.01 -0.26 -21.43
N PHE A 93 -0.57 0.42 -20.44
CA PHE A 93 -2.01 0.40 -20.18
C PHE A 93 -2.62 1.73 -20.64
N SER A 94 -3.69 1.67 -21.45
CA SER A 94 -4.45 2.86 -21.82
C SER A 94 -5.46 3.21 -20.74
N LYS A 95 -5.49 4.48 -20.29
CA LYS A 95 -6.50 5.10 -19.40
C LYS A 95 -6.96 4.23 -18.22
N TYR A 96 -6.14 4.16 -17.17
CA TYR A 96 -6.50 3.64 -15.85
C TYR A 96 -6.71 4.80 -14.86
N LEU A 97 -7.33 4.52 -13.71
CA LEU A 97 -7.18 5.33 -12.51
C LEU A 97 -5.96 4.82 -11.74
N SER A 98 -4.94 5.67 -11.58
CA SER A 98 -3.70 5.33 -10.90
C SER A 98 -3.68 5.78 -9.46
N VAL A 99 -3.29 4.86 -8.60
CA VAL A 99 -3.32 5.07 -7.15
C VAL A 99 -2.02 4.61 -6.53
N THR A 100 -1.54 5.36 -5.54
CA THR A 100 -0.50 4.90 -4.62
C THR A 100 -0.74 5.42 -3.22
N ILE A 101 -0.17 4.71 -2.23
CA ILE A 101 -0.13 5.16 -0.84
C ILE A 101 1.33 5.38 -0.48
N ILE A 102 1.64 6.58 -0.02
CA ILE A 102 2.97 6.97 0.47
C ILE A 102 3.02 6.89 1.99
N ARG A 103 4.22 7.00 2.54
CA ARG A 103 4.47 7.03 3.98
C ARG A 103 5.75 7.80 4.24
N GLU A 104 5.81 8.46 5.39
CA GLU A 104 7.04 9.07 5.88
C GLU A 104 8.23 8.07 5.76
N PRO A 105 9.32 8.44 5.06
CA PRO A 105 10.38 7.50 4.68
C PRO A 105 11.07 6.79 5.84
N VAL A 106 11.31 7.47 6.96
CA VAL A 106 11.96 6.89 8.13
C VAL A 106 11.06 5.82 8.75
N GLU A 107 9.78 6.14 8.99
CA GLU A 107 8.78 5.18 9.48
C GLU A 107 8.60 3.99 8.54
N ARG A 108 8.58 4.22 7.22
CA ARG A 108 8.50 3.17 6.20
C ARG A 108 9.70 2.23 6.30
N CYS A 109 10.90 2.78 6.43
CA CYS A 109 12.14 2.01 6.57
C CYS A 109 12.14 1.18 7.87
N ILE A 110 11.78 1.79 9.00
CA ILE A 110 11.59 1.10 10.29
C ILE A 110 10.60 -0.07 10.15
N SER A 111 9.46 0.16 9.48
CA SER A 111 8.48 -0.89 9.20
C SER A 111 9.06 -2.03 8.36
N HIS A 112 9.96 -1.73 7.43
CA HIS A 112 10.63 -2.73 6.61
C HIS A 112 11.61 -3.57 7.44
N PHE A 113 12.47 -2.96 8.25
CA PHE A 113 13.35 -3.67 9.17
C PHE A 113 12.56 -4.59 10.11
N LYS A 114 11.49 -4.08 10.72
CA LYS A 114 10.61 -4.87 11.58
C LYS A 114 10.04 -6.08 10.84
N PHE A 115 9.63 -5.89 9.60
CA PHE A 115 9.14 -6.97 8.76
C PHE A 115 10.21 -8.03 8.45
N LEU A 116 11.42 -7.62 8.07
CA LEU A 116 12.51 -8.56 7.75
C LEU A 116 12.93 -9.39 8.97
N ILE A 117 13.01 -8.78 10.15
CA ILE A 117 13.28 -9.49 11.40
C ILE A 117 12.13 -10.45 11.73
N SER A 118 10.86 -10.03 11.59
CA SER A 118 9.71 -10.91 11.84
C SER A 118 9.65 -12.13 10.91
N ARG A 119 10.35 -12.07 9.78
CA ARG A 119 10.48 -13.15 8.80
C ARG A 119 11.77 -13.94 8.95
N ASN A 120 12.57 -13.67 9.98
CA ASN A 120 13.90 -14.24 10.19
C ASN A 120 14.85 -14.06 8.99
N ILE A 121 14.63 -13.02 8.17
CA ILE A 121 15.53 -12.66 7.07
C ILE A 121 16.76 -11.93 7.64
N ILE A 122 16.55 -11.14 8.68
CA ILE A 122 17.57 -10.46 9.45
C ILE A 122 17.50 -10.96 10.89
N LYS A 123 18.64 -11.22 11.53
CA LYS A 123 18.69 -11.59 12.95
C LYS A 123 18.46 -10.34 13.81
N LYS A 124 17.58 -10.45 14.81
CA LYS A 124 17.29 -9.35 15.75
C LYS A 124 18.56 -8.87 16.47
N ASN A 125 19.46 -9.77 16.82
CA ASN A 125 20.68 -9.40 17.55
C ASN A 125 21.61 -8.52 16.70
N SER A 126 21.75 -8.84 15.41
CA SER A 126 22.56 -8.06 14.47
C SER A 126 22.02 -6.65 14.28
N PHE A 127 20.71 -6.42 14.46
CA PHE A 127 20.12 -5.08 14.34
C PHE A 127 20.64 -4.08 15.39
N PHE A 128 21.16 -4.54 16.52
CA PHE A 128 21.71 -3.65 17.56
C PHE A 128 23.13 -3.15 17.25
N GLU A 129 23.79 -3.71 16.23
CA GLU A 129 25.09 -3.26 15.75
C GLU A 129 24.88 -2.10 14.76
N ASN A 130 25.48 -0.93 15.01
CA ASN A 130 25.29 0.26 14.17
C ASN A 130 25.73 0.02 12.71
N ASP A 131 26.85 -0.67 12.51
CA ASP A 131 27.35 -1.05 11.19
C ASP A 131 26.40 -1.97 10.44
N TYR A 132 25.52 -2.69 11.14
CA TYR A 132 24.62 -3.64 10.50
C TYR A 132 23.50 -2.96 9.70
N LEU A 133 23.03 -1.78 10.11
CA LEU A 133 22.10 -0.99 9.30
C LEU A 133 22.73 -0.57 7.98
N LYS A 134 23.96 -0.04 8.06
CA LYS A 134 24.75 0.35 6.90
C LYS A 134 24.99 -0.85 5.98
N TYR A 135 25.42 -1.97 6.55
CA TYR A 135 25.56 -3.25 5.86
C TYR A 135 24.29 -3.67 5.12
N CYS A 136 23.10 -3.52 5.74
CA CYS A 136 21.83 -3.87 5.11
C CYS A 136 21.53 -3.04 3.85
N PHE A 137 21.90 -1.76 3.84
CA PHE A 137 21.76 -0.91 2.66
C PHE A 137 22.82 -1.24 1.61
N GLU A 138 24.09 -1.33 2.00
CA GLU A 138 25.22 -1.58 1.10
C GLU A 138 25.14 -2.95 0.41
N ASN A 139 24.54 -3.93 1.08
CA ASN A 139 24.36 -5.29 0.55
C ASN A 139 22.96 -5.53 -0.02
N ASN A 140 22.16 -4.47 -0.26
CA ASN A 140 20.87 -4.57 -0.93
C ASN A 140 19.86 -5.51 -0.22
N ILE A 141 19.97 -5.62 1.10
CA ILE A 141 18.98 -6.31 1.95
C ILE A 141 17.74 -5.44 2.08
N ILE A 142 17.95 -4.13 2.23
CA ILE A 142 16.92 -3.10 2.17
C ILE A 142 17.27 -2.12 1.06
N THR A 143 16.31 -1.89 0.18
CA THR A 143 16.43 -0.90 -0.88
C THR A 143 16.33 0.52 -0.30
N PRO A 144 17.32 1.40 -0.53
CA PRO A 144 17.20 2.82 -0.23
C PRO A 144 16.23 3.51 -1.20
N ASN A 145 15.58 4.60 -0.75
CA ASN A 145 14.83 5.54 -1.60
C ASN A 145 13.80 4.84 -2.51
N VAL A 146 12.99 3.95 -1.91
CA VAL A 146 12.06 3.06 -2.62
C VAL A 146 11.02 3.85 -3.42
N MET A 147 10.48 4.94 -2.86
CA MET A 147 9.46 5.73 -3.54
C MET A 147 10.03 6.39 -4.79
N THR A 148 11.19 7.04 -4.64
CA THR A 148 11.91 7.67 -5.73
C THR A 148 12.27 6.66 -6.81
N ARG A 149 12.84 5.50 -6.46
CA ARG A 149 13.16 4.44 -7.43
C ARG A 149 11.91 3.94 -8.17
N GLN A 150 10.79 3.78 -7.48
CA GLN A 150 9.59 3.21 -8.09
C GLN A 150 9.00 4.14 -9.15
N PHE A 151 9.04 5.45 -8.92
CA PHE A 151 8.42 6.45 -9.83
C PHE A 151 9.41 7.15 -10.77
N SER A 152 10.71 6.93 -10.63
CA SER A 152 11.74 7.49 -11.52
C SER A 152 11.97 6.70 -12.81
N SER A 153 11.09 5.74 -13.16
CA SER A 153 11.27 4.68 -14.17
C SER A 153 12.22 3.55 -13.75
N LYS A 154 12.34 2.48 -14.56
CA LYS A 154 13.04 1.23 -14.19
C LYS A 154 14.43 1.53 -13.63
N SER A 155 14.54 1.44 -12.31
CA SER A 155 15.80 1.47 -11.60
C SER A 155 16.01 0.08 -11.01
N PHE A 156 17.12 -0.56 -11.36
CA PHE A 156 17.56 -1.74 -10.64
C PHE A 156 18.11 -1.30 -9.29
N ILE A 157 18.11 -2.20 -8.31
CA ILE A 157 18.64 -1.89 -6.97
C ILE A 157 20.11 -1.42 -7.02
N LYS A 158 20.87 -1.87 -8.03
CA LYS A 158 22.27 -1.52 -8.25
C LYS A 158 22.47 -0.12 -8.82
N ASP A 159 21.43 0.53 -9.34
CA ASP A 159 21.58 1.85 -9.91
C ASP A 159 21.75 2.88 -8.80
N ASN A 160 22.72 3.79 -8.96
CA ASN A 160 22.89 4.92 -8.06
C ASN A 160 21.76 5.92 -8.28
N ILE A 161 21.06 6.26 -7.19
CA ILE A 161 20.05 7.31 -7.24
C ILE A 161 20.75 8.66 -7.28
N ASN A 162 20.16 9.56 -8.05
CA ASN A 162 20.65 10.91 -8.24
C ASN A 162 19.47 11.89 -8.35
N GLU A 163 19.82 13.18 -8.44
CA GLU A 163 18.86 14.28 -8.56
C GLU A 163 17.92 14.12 -9.76
N ASN A 164 18.40 13.62 -10.90
CA ASN A 164 17.56 13.42 -12.09
C ASN A 164 16.45 12.38 -11.82
N MET A 165 16.78 11.28 -11.14
CA MET A 165 15.79 10.29 -10.73
C MET A 165 14.75 10.88 -9.78
N PHE A 166 15.18 11.69 -8.80
CA PHE A 166 14.28 12.43 -7.92
C PHE A 166 13.33 13.35 -8.69
N LEU A 167 13.85 14.19 -9.59
CA LEU A 167 13.05 15.10 -10.40
C LEU A 167 12.03 14.36 -11.25
N LYS A 168 12.41 13.20 -11.82
CA LYS A 168 11.52 12.34 -12.58
C LYS A 168 10.41 11.73 -11.73
N ALA A 169 10.75 11.15 -10.58
CA ALA A 169 9.77 10.59 -9.65
C ALA A 169 8.77 11.65 -9.19
N ARG A 170 9.26 12.85 -8.84
CA ARG A 170 8.45 14.01 -8.48
C ARG A 170 7.48 14.37 -9.60
N ASN A 171 7.96 14.52 -10.83
CA ASN A 171 7.11 14.89 -11.96
C ASN A 171 6.01 13.85 -12.23
N VAL A 172 6.36 12.56 -12.21
CA VAL A 172 5.40 11.45 -12.37
C VAL A 172 4.32 11.51 -11.28
N LEU A 173 4.73 11.60 -10.01
CA LEU A 173 3.78 11.60 -8.89
C LEU A 173 2.86 12.82 -8.90
N LEU A 174 3.34 13.99 -9.33
CA LEU A 174 2.52 15.20 -9.40
C LEU A 174 1.56 15.20 -10.59
N LYS A 175 2.03 14.78 -11.76
CA LYS A 175 1.34 15.02 -13.03
C LYS A 175 0.64 13.79 -13.60
N GLU A 176 1.11 12.59 -13.26
CA GLU A 176 0.70 11.36 -13.94
C GLU A 176 -0.01 10.37 -13.00
N ILE A 177 0.19 10.47 -11.69
CA ILE A 177 -0.56 9.66 -10.71
C ILE A 177 -1.81 10.40 -10.25
N ASP A 178 -2.98 9.79 -10.49
CA ASP A 178 -4.28 10.40 -10.22
C ASP A 178 -4.52 10.61 -8.72
N LEU A 179 -4.32 9.55 -7.92
CA LEU A 179 -4.57 9.57 -6.47
C LEU A 179 -3.32 9.19 -5.68
N ILE A 180 -2.91 10.08 -4.78
CA ILE A 180 -1.82 9.83 -3.83
C ILE A 180 -2.33 10.17 -2.44
N TYR A 181 -2.21 9.23 -1.52
CA TYR A 181 -2.58 9.43 -0.13
C TYR A 181 -1.43 9.05 0.78
N ASP A 182 -1.23 9.81 1.86
CA ASP A 182 -0.43 9.33 2.98
C ASP A 182 -1.15 8.18 3.68
N ILE A 183 -0.38 7.23 4.21
CA ILE A 183 -0.89 6.09 4.96
C ILE A 183 -1.84 6.49 6.10
N LYS A 184 -1.61 7.64 6.74
CA LYS A 184 -2.44 8.18 7.83
C LYS A 184 -3.86 8.53 7.36
N ASN A 185 -4.02 8.81 6.06
CA ASN A 185 -5.28 9.16 5.40
C ASN A 185 -5.79 8.04 4.47
N SER A 186 -5.33 6.80 4.66
CA SER A 186 -5.71 5.69 3.78
C SER A 186 -7.21 5.37 3.81
N SER A 187 -7.91 5.65 4.93
CA SER A 187 -9.37 5.51 5.02
C SER A 187 -10.11 6.46 4.07
N ASP A 188 -9.63 7.69 3.87
CA ASP A 188 -10.23 8.63 2.90
C ASP A 188 -10.12 8.08 1.47
N LEU A 189 -8.97 7.49 1.12
CA LEU A 189 -8.80 6.80 -0.16
C LEU A 189 -9.76 5.62 -0.29
N TYR A 190 -9.94 4.83 0.76
CA TYR A 190 -10.85 3.69 0.71
C TYR A 190 -12.29 4.14 0.50
N ASN A 191 -12.74 5.15 1.25
CA ASN A 191 -14.05 5.77 1.11
C ASN A 191 -14.24 6.34 -0.30
N LEU A 192 -13.25 7.01 -0.86
CA LEU A 192 -13.29 7.50 -2.24
C LEU A 192 -13.46 6.36 -3.24
N LEU A 193 -12.63 5.32 -3.17
CA LEU A 193 -12.64 4.24 -4.16
C LEU A 193 -13.93 3.41 -4.10
N ILE A 194 -14.44 3.08 -2.91
CA ILE A 194 -15.72 2.36 -2.83
C ILE A 194 -16.89 3.20 -3.33
N SER A 195 -16.79 4.53 -3.24
CA SER A 195 -17.78 5.45 -3.79
C SER A 195 -17.68 5.54 -5.32
N LEU A 196 -16.47 5.74 -5.86
CA LEU A 196 -16.23 5.85 -7.30
C LEU A 196 -16.63 4.59 -8.05
N TYR A 197 -16.37 3.41 -7.49
CA TYR A 197 -16.62 2.13 -8.15
C TYR A 197 -17.92 1.46 -7.71
N ASP A 198 -18.74 2.12 -6.88
CA ASP A 198 -19.98 1.58 -6.31
C ASP A 198 -19.79 0.20 -5.65
N LEU A 199 -18.75 0.09 -4.81
CA LEU A 199 -18.38 -1.15 -4.13
C LEU A 199 -19.07 -1.24 -2.75
N PRO A 200 -19.21 -2.43 -2.15
CA PRO A 200 -19.67 -2.57 -0.76
C PRO A 200 -18.90 -1.69 0.24
N ASN A 201 -19.52 -1.36 1.37
CA ASN A 201 -18.83 -0.77 2.51
C ASN A 201 -17.70 -1.69 2.97
N LEU A 202 -16.64 -1.15 3.55
CA LEU A 202 -15.53 -1.98 4.03
C LEU A 202 -15.63 -2.13 5.54
N PHE A 203 -15.56 -3.36 6.04
CA PHE A 203 -15.48 -3.65 7.45
C PHE A 203 -14.32 -4.60 7.72
N PHE A 204 -13.19 -4.08 8.16
CA PHE A 204 -11.94 -4.83 8.06
C PHE A 204 -10.96 -4.58 9.20
N GLN A 205 -9.97 -5.45 9.30
CA GLN A 205 -8.75 -5.24 10.08
C GLN A 205 -7.55 -5.08 9.15
N GLU A 206 -6.58 -4.28 9.57
CA GLU A 206 -5.32 -4.14 8.86
C GLU A 206 -4.62 -5.49 8.68
N GLN A 207 -4.15 -5.75 7.46
CA GLN A 207 -3.39 -6.94 7.11
C GLN A 207 -1.92 -6.76 7.52
N GLN A 208 -1.32 -7.82 8.07
CA GLN A 208 0.12 -7.87 8.37
C GLN A 208 0.64 -6.75 9.28
N LYS A 209 -0.06 -6.47 10.38
CA LYS A 209 0.52 -5.66 11.46
C LYS A 209 1.67 -6.46 12.08
N THR A 210 2.91 -6.01 11.88
CA THR A 210 4.08 -6.67 12.48
C THR A 210 3.86 -6.69 13.98
N LYS A 211 3.63 -7.88 14.56
CA LYS A 211 3.32 -8.07 15.99
C LYS A 211 4.29 -7.23 16.81
N ASN A 212 3.77 -6.38 17.72
CA ASN A 212 4.44 -5.41 18.60
C ASN A 212 5.93 -5.69 18.86
N MET A 213 6.77 -5.49 17.85
CA MET A 213 8.20 -5.68 17.98
C MET A 213 8.76 -4.30 18.28
N GLN A 214 9.01 -4.07 19.56
CA GLN A 214 9.78 -2.94 20.01
C GLN A 214 11.22 -3.15 19.55
N LEU A 215 11.62 -2.33 18.59
CA LEU A 215 13.00 -2.09 18.23
C LEU A 215 13.27 -0.65 18.63
N ASN A 216 14.36 -0.44 19.37
CA ASN A 216 14.82 0.89 19.67
C ASN A 216 15.63 1.40 18.47
N PHE A 217 15.24 2.56 17.93
CA PHE A 217 15.99 3.29 16.92
C PHE A 217 16.46 4.58 17.61
N ASP A 218 17.72 4.59 18.03
CA ASP A 218 18.36 5.80 18.55
C ASP A 218 18.65 6.80 17.41
N ASP A 219 19.07 8.01 17.77
CA ASP A 219 19.29 9.10 16.83
C ASP A 219 20.33 8.73 15.75
N GLU A 220 21.39 8.01 16.11
CA GLU A 220 22.40 7.55 15.16
C GLU A 220 21.81 6.64 14.08
N LYS A 221 20.99 5.65 14.48
CA LYS A 221 20.30 4.76 13.53
C LYS A 221 19.30 5.53 12.66
N ILE A 222 18.63 6.54 13.22
CA ILE A 222 17.72 7.41 12.47
C ILE A 222 18.49 8.22 11.41
N GLU A 223 19.65 8.78 11.76
CA GLU A 223 20.49 9.52 10.81
C GLU A 223 21.02 8.63 9.67
N ILE A 224 21.39 7.38 9.96
CA ILE A 224 21.72 6.40 8.92
C ILE A 224 20.53 6.19 7.98
N ILE A 225 19.32 5.97 8.51
CA ILE A 225 18.12 5.79 7.68
C ILE A 225 17.86 7.02 6.82
N LYS A 226 17.95 8.23 7.38
CA LYS A 226 17.76 9.48 6.65
C LYS A 226 18.76 9.62 5.52
N LYS A 227 20.04 9.37 5.79
CA LYS A 227 21.11 9.42 4.79
C LYS A 227 20.83 8.51 3.59
N TYR A 228 20.44 7.26 3.83
CA TYR A 228 20.13 6.32 2.75
C TYR A 228 18.76 6.57 2.09
N ASN A 229 17.91 7.45 2.63
CA ASN A 229 16.57 7.75 2.10
C ASN A 229 16.38 9.25 1.82
N GLU A 230 17.45 9.99 1.55
CA GLU A 230 17.41 11.46 1.40
C GLU A 230 16.45 11.94 0.31
N TYR A 231 16.35 11.21 -0.80
CA TYR A 231 15.49 11.58 -1.92
C TYR A 231 14.03 11.23 -1.65
N ASP A 232 13.77 10.13 -0.93
CA ASP A 232 12.43 9.81 -0.45
C ASP A 232 11.95 10.85 0.57
N ILE A 233 12.82 11.39 1.42
CA ILE A 233 12.50 12.47 2.37
C ILE A 233 12.11 13.73 1.63
N LYS A 234 12.98 14.21 0.73
CA LYS A 234 12.70 15.37 -0.12
C LYS A 234 11.40 15.18 -0.91
N LEU A 235 11.18 13.98 -1.46
CA LEU A 235 9.99 13.67 -2.24
C LEU A 235 8.72 13.65 -1.38
N TYR A 236 8.77 13.03 -0.20
CA TYR A 236 7.65 12.96 0.71
C TYR A 236 7.24 14.36 1.20
N GLU A 237 8.19 15.16 1.68
CA GLU A 237 7.95 16.55 2.10
C GLU A 237 7.30 17.35 0.99
N TYR A 238 7.84 17.25 -0.23
CA TYR A 238 7.27 17.94 -1.38
C TYR A 238 5.81 17.51 -1.66
N LEU A 239 5.50 16.21 -1.60
CA LEU A 239 4.15 15.71 -1.86
C LEU A 239 3.15 16.14 -0.80
N ILE A 240 3.54 16.12 0.48
CA ILE A 240 2.65 16.55 1.57
C ILE A 240 2.35 18.05 1.47
N THR A 241 3.32 18.88 1.05
CA THR A 241 3.11 20.33 0.89
C THR A 241 2.33 20.69 -0.38
N ASN A 242 2.57 19.99 -1.50
CA ASN A 242 2.07 20.43 -2.82
C ASN A 242 0.90 19.60 -3.34
N LYS A 243 0.62 18.43 -2.77
CA LYS A 243 -0.52 17.60 -3.13
C LYS A 243 -1.46 17.57 -1.93
N ALA A 244 -2.37 18.54 -1.87
CA ALA A 244 -3.49 18.45 -0.95
C ALA A 244 -4.22 17.12 -1.18
N PRO A 245 -4.71 16.43 -0.13
CA PRO A 245 -5.68 15.36 -0.34
C PRO A 245 -6.78 15.97 -1.21
N ASN A 246 -7.14 15.29 -2.30
CA ASN A 246 -8.17 15.79 -3.20
C ASN A 246 -9.37 16.16 -2.33
N ASN A 247 -9.68 17.46 -2.25
CA ASN A 247 -10.87 17.97 -1.60
C ASN A 247 -12.04 17.51 -2.45
N ILE A 248 -12.44 16.27 -2.25
CA ILE A 248 -13.67 15.74 -2.82
C ILE A 248 -14.77 16.29 -1.92
N ASP A 249 -15.67 17.06 -2.51
CA ASP A 249 -16.90 17.50 -1.85
C ASP A 249 -17.61 16.26 -1.33
N LYS A 250 -17.45 16.01 -0.02
CA LYS A 250 -18.08 14.88 0.67
C LYS A 250 -19.58 15.19 0.69
N GLN A 251 -20.32 14.58 -0.23
CA GLN A 251 -21.78 14.60 -0.19
C GLN A 251 -22.31 13.69 0.94
N LEU A 252 -23.62 13.74 1.15
CA LEU A 252 -24.37 12.87 2.05
C LEU A 252 -23.92 11.41 1.95
N SER A 253 -24.01 10.71 3.08
CA SER A 253 -23.80 9.26 3.17
C SER A 253 -24.56 8.50 2.08
N ARG A 254 -23.90 7.52 1.45
CA ARG A 254 -24.55 6.62 0.48
C ARG A 254 -25.36 5.53 1.21
N ASP A 255 -26.50 5.14 0.64
CA ASP A 255 -27.35 4.06 1.18
C ASP A 255 -26.94 2.69 0.60
N VAL A 256 -25.75 2.22 0.97
CA VAL A 256 -25.25 0.90 0.58
C VAL A 256 -25.34 -0.06 1.75
N LYS A 257 -26.18 -1.08 1.62
CA LYS A 257 -26.50 -2.08 2.66
C LYS A 257 -25.66 -3.35 2.59
N LYS A 258 -24.57 -3.34 1.82
CA LYS A 258 -23.63 -4.45 1.68
C LYS A 258 -22.29 -4.08 2.29
N TYR A 259 -21.70 -5.02 3.01
CA TYR A 259 -20.42 -4.86 3.69
C TYR A 259 -19.46 -5.97 3.27
N PHE A 260 -18.25 -5.61 2.87
CA PHE A 260 -17.15 -6.54 2.68
C PHE A 260 -16.37 -6.67 3.99
N TYR A 261 -16.50 -7.84 4.60
CA TYR A 261 -15.76 -8.22 5.79
C TYR A 261 -14.35 -8.71 5.42
N SER A 262 -13.32 -8.26 6.14
CA SER A 262 -11.97 -8.82 6.00
C SER A 262 -11.18 -8.81 7.31
N SER A 263 -10.80 -9.99 7.81
CA SER A 263 -9.90 -10.11 8.97
C SER A 263 -8.83 -11.18 8.73
N PRO A 264 -7.56 -10.93 9.11
CA PRO A 264 -6.53 -11.96 9.08
C PRO A 264 -6.72 -13.03 10.16
N ASP A 265 -7.37 -12.67 11.26
CA ASP A 265 -7.35 -13.38 12.53
C ASP A 265 -8.72 -13.97 12.90
N LEU A 266 -9.81 -13.29 12.52
CA LEU A 266 -11.18 -13.67 12.84
C LEU A 266 -11.90 -14.22 11.62
N LEU A 267 -12.71 -15.26 11.86
CA LEU A 267 -13.51 -15.91 10.85
C LEU A 267 -14.99 -15.57 11.06
N ILE A 268 -15.66 -15.19 9.98
CA ILE A 268 -17.12 -15.17 9.90
C ILE A 268 -17.51 -16.27 8.92
N ASN A 269 -18.39 -17.18 9.34
CA ASN A 269 -18.82 -18.31 8.50
C ASN A 269 -17.64 -19.12 7.93
N LYS A 270 -16.62 -19.35 8.79
CA LYS A 270 -15.35 -20.03 8.45
C LYS A 270 -14.50 -19.34 7.37
N LYS A 271 -14.81 -18.08 7.02
CA LYS A 271 -14.11 -17.29 6.01
C LYS A 271 -13.44 -16.07 6.63
N LYS A 272 -12.23 -15.76 6.15
CA LYS A 272 -11.49 -14.52 6.48
C LYS A 272 -12.01 -13.31 5.71
N GLN A 273 -12.62 -13.56 4.55
CA GLN A 273 -13.20 -12.56 3.68
C GLN A 273 -14.59 -13.04 3.24
N CYS A 274 -15.60 -12.18 3.39
CA CYS A 274 -16.95 -12.47 2.90
C CYS A 274 -17.75 -11.19 2.71
N LEU A 275 -18.82 -11.28 1.91
CA LEU A 275 -19.83 -10.24 1.84
C LEU A 275 -20.89 -10.53 2.90
N LEU A 276 -21.31 -9.48 3.58
CA LEU A 276 -22.38 -9.45 4.56
C LEU A 276 -23.49 -8.54 4.03
N ASP A 277 -24.73 -8.94 4.22
CA ASP A 277 -25.86 -8.01 4.15
C ASP A 277 -25.94 -7.16 5.43
N GLU A 278 -26.96 -6.32 5.52
CA GLU A 278 -27.15 -5.41 6.65
C GLU A 278 -27.42 -6.17 7.95
N SER A 279 -28.24 -7.22 7.93
CA SER A 279 -28.53 -8.06 9.10
C SER A 279 -27.29 -8.77 9.61
N ASP A 280 -26.55 -9.44 8.71
CA ASP A 280 -25.30 -10.12 9.03
C ASP A 280 -24.27 -9.16 9.61
N PHE A 281 -24.17 -7.95 9.04
CA PHE A 281 -23.26 -6.92 9.54
C PHE A 281 -23.61 -6.49 10.96
N VAL A 282 -24.89 -6.24 11.25
CA VAL A 282 -25.34 -5.83 12.59
C VAL A 282 -24.97 -6.90 13.63
N GLU A 283 -25.28 -8.17 13.35
CA GLU A 283 -24.94 -9.29 14.25
C GLU A 283 -23.43 -9.38 14.50
N VAL A 284 -22.62 -9.32 13.42
CA VAL A 284 -21.16 -9.39 13.53
C VAL A 284 -20.61 -8.19 14.31
N ASN A 285 -21.13 -6.99 14.07
CA ASN A 285 -20.71 -5.76 14.74
C ASN A 285 -20.99 -5.81 16.24
N GLU A 286 -22.18 -6.26 16.65
CA GLU A 286 -22.55 -6.44 18.05
C GLU A 286 -21.67 -7.49 18.72
N ARG A 287 -21.46 -8.64 18.06
CA ARG A 287 -20.59 -9.69 18.59
C ARG A 287 -19.17 -9.20 18.83
N LEU A 288 -18.61 -8.40 17.91
CA LEU A 288 -17.27 -7.83 18.07
C LEU A 288 -17.20 -6.83 19.23
N LYS A 289 -18.22 -5.97 19.39
CA LYS A 289 -18.32 -5.05 20.55
C LYS A 289 -18.37 -5.82 21.87
N ASN A 290 -19.18 -6.89 21.95
CA ASN A 290 -19.27 -7.75 23.13
C ASN A 290 -17.93 -8.45 23.47
N GLN A 291 -17.08 -8.67 22.47
CA GLN A 291 -15.73 -9.21 22.64
C GLN A 291 -14.66 -8.12 22.88
N ASN A 292 -15.07 -6.88 23.13
CA ASN A 292 -14.22 -5.72 23.37
C ASN A 292 -13.31 -5.38 22.18
N PHE A 293 -13.77 -5.57 20.95
CA PHE A 293 -13.13 -4.99 19.77
C PHE A 293 -13.51 -3.51 19.63
N ILE A 294 -12.58 -2.72 19.11
CA ILE A 294 -12.76 -1.29 18.84
C ILE A 294 -13.10 -1.14 17.36
N ILE A 295 -14.25 -0.54 17.05
CA ILE A 295 -14.64 -0.22 15.69
C ILE A 295 -14.41 1.28 15.46
N LYS A 296 -13.57 1.59 14.48
CA LYS A 296 -13.26 2.96 14.06
C LYS A 296 -14.00 3.25 12.77
N GLU A 297 -14.89 4.22 12.79
CA GLU A 297 -15.67 4.64 11.63
C GLU A 297 -15.02 5.85 10.97
N PHE A 298 -14.98 5.85 9.63
CA PHE A 298 -14.35 6.88 8.79
C PHE A 298 -15.25 7.23 7.61
#